data_AF-A0A554LPP3-F1
#
_entry.id   AF-A0A554LPP3-F1
#
_cell.length_a   1.000
_cell.length_b   1.000
_cell.length_c   1.000
_cell.angle_alpha   90.00
_cell.angle_beta   90.00
_cell.angle_gamma   90.00
#
_symmetry.space_group_name_H-M   'P 1'
#
loop_
_entity.id
_entity.type
_entity.pdbx_description
1 polymer ?
#
loop_
_entity_poly.entity_id
_entity_poly.type
_entity_poly.pdbx_seq_one_letter_code
_entity_poly.pdbx_strand_id
1 'polypeptide(L)'
;MKIKKSQNLTKINIANLIAPIISSRSIADILEKEIKGVDAKSINLDFSKVKFISRSAAHALLLLKEKIETKTFNKKEVNFVNANNDIAEMLRIVAANRAFPKDKKFQFNPKKVSINSLLKKAVI
;
A
#
# COMPACT_ATOMS: atom_id res chain seq x y z
N MET A 1 6.54 -37.82 22.49
CA MET A 1 6.28 -36.39 22.77
C MET A 1 6.07 -35.66 21.44
N LYS A 2 4.82 -35.39 21.03
CA LYS A 2 4.54 -34.65 19.78
C LYS A 2 4.42 -33.16 20.13
N ILE A 3 5.42 -32.37 19.77
CA ILE A 3 5.38 -30.92 19.91
C ILE A 3 4.38 -30.39 18.88
N LYS A 4 3.15 -30.08 19.30
CA LYS A 4 2.20 -29.31 18.49
C LYS A 4 2.79 -27.91 18.32
N LYS A 5 3.35 -27.63 17.15
CA LYS A 5 3.76 -26.28 16.74
C LYS A 5 2.46 -25.48 16.52
N SER A 6 1.98 -24.77 17.54
CA SER A 6 0.87 -23.82 17.39
C SER A 6 1.36 -22.68 16.50
N GLN A 7 1.09 -22.77 15.20
CA GLN A 7 1.31 -21.69 14.26
C GLN A 7 0.19 -20.66 14.49
N ASN A 8 0.43 -19.67 15.34
CA ASN A 8 -0.44 -18.49 15.50
C ASN A 8 -0.36 -17.60 14.24
N LEU A 9 -0.93 -18.10 13.16
CA LEU A 9 -1.07 -17.43 11.87
C LEU A 9 -2.55 -17.06 11.70
N THR A 10 -2.84 -15.76 11.63
CA THR A 10 -4.21 -15.30 11.38
C THR A 10 -4.33 -14.74 9.97
N LYS A 11 -5.37 -15.18 9.26
CA LYS A 11 -5.67 -14.73 7.91
C LYS A 11 -6.80 -13.71 7.94
N ILE A 12 -6.52 -12.51 7.45
CA ILE A 12 -7.49 -11.42 7.34
C ILE A 12 -7.87 -11.29 5.87
N ASN A 13 -9.15 -11.53 5.54
CA ASN A 13 -9.64 -11.29 4.19
C ASN A 13 -9.92 -9.80 4.00
N ILE A 14 -9.10 -9.16 3.16
CA ILE A 14 -9.16 -7.70 2.97
C ILE A 14 -10.49 -7.31 2.35
N ALA A 15 -10.97 -8.04 1.34
CA ALA A 15 -12.20 -7.69 0.62
C ALA A 15 -13.46 -7.72 1.51
N ASN A 16 -13.49 -8.62 2.51
CA ASN A 16 -14.59 -8.71 3.45
C ASN A 16 -14.66 -7.49 4.39
N LEU A 17 -13.50 -6.89 4.67
CA LEU A 17 -13.41 -5.71 5.52
C LEU A 17 -13.60 -4.43 4.72
N ILE A 18 -13.06 -4.40 3.51
CA ILE A 18 -12.93 -3.19 2.71
C ILE A 18 -13.06 -3.61 1.26
N ALA A 19 -14.14 -3.14 0.63
CA ALA A 19 -14.72 -3.58 -0.65
C ALA A 19 -13.74 -4.15 -1.71
N PRO A 20 -14.23 -4.95 -2.69
CA PRO A 20 -13.40 -5.55 -3.76
C PRO A 20 -12.54 -4.55 -4.56
N ILE A 21 -12.86 -3.26 -4.50
CA ILE A 21 -12.11 -2.13 -5.05
C ILE A 21 -11.62 -1.26 -3.89
N ILE A 22 -10.31 -1.17 -3.70
CA ILE A 22 -9.71 -0.39 -2.61
C ILE A 22 -9.15 0.93 -3.17
N SER A 23 -9.89 2.02 -2.99
CA SER A 23 -9.51 3.35 -3.50
C SER A 23 -8.93 4.29 -2.44
N SER A 24 -9.25 4.08 -1.16
CA SER A 24 -8.99 5.04 -0.08
C SER A 24 -7.80 4.65 0.81
N ARG A 25 -7.15 5.66 1.41
CA ARG A 25 -6.12 5.49 2.45
C ARG A 25 -6.70 5.04 3.81
N SER A 26 -7.99 5.29 4.05
CA SER A 26 -8.69 4.87 5.28
C SER A 26 -8.67 3.35 5.51
N ILE A 27 -8.34 2.60 4.45
CA ILE A 27 -8.02 1.17 4.50
C ILE A 27 -7.04 0.81 5.61
N ALA A 28 -5.99 1.62 5.78
CA ALA A 28 -4.91 1.34 6.71
C ALA A 28 -5.36 1.48 8.16
N ASP A 29 -6.23 2.46 8.46
CA ASP A 29 -6.73 2.70 9.80
C ASP A 29 -7.66 1.57 10.27
N ILE A 30 -8.50 1.05 9.37
CA ILE A 30 -9.37 -0.10 9.63
C ILE A 30 -8.51 -1.34 9.89
N LEU A 31 -7.58 -1.64 8.98
CA LEU A 31 -6.70 -2.80 9.12
C LEU A 31 -5.80 -2.72 10.34
N GLU A 32 -5.34 -1.52 10.73
CA GLU A 32 -4.50 -1.36 11.92
C GLU A 32 -5.26 -1.77 13.20
N LYS A 33 -6.54 -1.40 13.31
CA LYS A 33 -7.37 -1.76 14.46
C LYS A 33 -7.55 -3.28 14.54
N GLU A 34 -7.91 -3.91 13.42
CA GLU A 34 -8.06 -5.37 13.32
C GLU A 34 -6.76 -6.09 13.67
N ILE A 35 -5.64 -5.69 13.06
CA ILE A 35 -4.33 -6.30 13.30
C ILE A 35 -3.91 -6.17 14.78
N LYS A 36 -4.19 -5.04 15.44
CA LYS A 36 -3.88 -4.88 16.86
C LYS A 36 -4.66 -5.84 17.74
N GLY A 37 -5.95 -6.06 17.45
CA GLY A 37 -6.83 -6.93 18.23
C GLY A 37 -6.54 -8.43 18.11
N VAL A 38 -5.85 -8.86 17.05
CA VAL A 38 -5.54 -10.28 16.81
C VAL A 38 -4.34 -10.75 17.64
N ASP A 39 -4.48 -11.78 18.48
CA ASP A 39 -3.34 -12.39 19.17
C ASP A 39 -2.55 -13.37 18.26
N ALA A 40 -1.86 -12.81 17.26
CA ALA A 40 -1.01 -13.55 16.34
C ALA A 40 0.30 -12.83 16.08
N LYS A 41 1.37 -13.61 15.88
CA LYS A 41 2.70 -13.10 15.53
C LYS A 41 2.84 -12.84 14.03
N SER A 42 2.06 -13.53 13.21
CA SER A 42 2.07 -13.38 11.75
C SER A 42 0.65 -13.23 11.23
N ILE A 43 0.45 -12.26 10.35
CA ILE A 43 -0.85 -11.90 9.80
C ILE A 43 -0.77 -11.89 8.28
N ASN A 44 -1.64 -12.67 7.66
CA ASN A 44 -1.78 -12.73 6.21
C ASN A 44 -2.95 -11.84 5.78
N LEU A 45 -2.65 -10.75 5.08
CA LEU A 45 -3.66 -9.94 4.39
C LEU A 45 -3.94 -10.58 3.03
N ASP A 46 -5.13 -11.17 2.89
CA ASP A 46 -5.55 -11.95 1.73
C ASP A 46 -6.28 -11.08 0.69
N PHE A 47 -5.68 -10.99 -0.49
CA PHE A 47 -6.17 -10.23 -1.64
C PHE A 47 -6.99 -11.07 -2.63
N SER A 48 -7.28 -12.35 -2.34
CA SER A 48 -7.99 -13.27 -3.26
C SER A 48 -9.31 -12.76 -3.84
N LYS A 49 -10.00 -11.89 -3.09
CA LYS A 49 -11.28 -11.27 -3.48
C LYS A 49 -11.16 -9.79 -3.86
N VAL A 50 -9.94 -9.25 -3.87
CA VAL A 50 -9.67 -7.87 -4.26
C VAL A 50 -9.34 -7.87 -5.75
N LYS A 51 -10.06 -7.05 -6.51
CA LYS A 51 -9.86 -6.93 -7.96
C LYS A 51 -8.87 -5.83 -8.30
N PHE A 52 -8.86 -4.75 -7.52
CA PHE A 52 -8.06 -3.56 -7.80
C PHE A 52 -7.67 -2.84 -6.51
N ILE A 53 -6.47 -2.26 -6.51
CA ILE A 53 -6.02 -1.30 -5.49
C ILE A 53 -5.53 -0.02 -6.16
N SER A 54 -5.87 1.14 -5.59
CA SER A 54 -5.31 2.42 -6.03
C SER A 54 -3.87 2.58 -5.53
N ARG A 55 -3.11 3.48 -6.18
CA ARG A 55 -1.76 3.86 -5.74
C ARG A 55 -1.74 4.39 -4.30
N SER A 56 -2.76 5.17 -3.92
CA SER A 56 -2.88 5.73 -2.56
C SER A 56 -3.14 4.65 -1.51
N ALA A 57 -3.97 3.65 -1.83
CA ALA A 57 -4.21 2.50 -0.97
C ALA A 57 -2.96 1.61 -0.84
N ALA A 58 -2.29 1.29 -1.94
CA ALA A 58 -1.03 0.54 -1.95
C ALA A 58 0.02 1.21 -1.04
N HIS A 59 0.15 2.54 -1.14
CA HIS A 59 1.05 3.30 -0.29
C HIS A 59 0.70 3.19 1.20
N ALA A 60 -0.59 3.31 1.55
CA ALA A 60 -1.08 3.19 2.91
C ALA A 60 -0.86 1.79 3.49
N LEU A 61 -1.09 0.73 2.69
CA LEU A 61 -0.85 -0.66 3.09
C LEU A 61 0.63 -0.94 3.37
N LEU A 62 1.53 -0.44 2.52
CA LEU A 62 2.97 -0.57 2.73
C LEU A 62 3.43 0.18 3.98
N LEU A 63 2.89 1.38 4.24
CA LEU A 63 3.18 2.13 5.48
C LEU A 63 2.68 1.38 6.70
N LEU A 64 1.49 0.78 6.62
CA LEU A 64 0.92 -0.01 7.71
C LEU A 64 1.81 -1.23 8.03
N LYS A 65 2.23 -1.99 7.01
CA LYS A 65 3.15 -3.13 7.17
C LYS A 65 4.42 -2.70 7.89
N GLU A 66 5.09 -1.66 7.40
CA GLU A 66 6.30 -1.12 8.02
C GLU A 66 6.06 -0.66 9.47
N LYS A 67 5.00 0.11 9.72
CA LYS A 67 4.62 0.58 11.06
C LYS A 67 4.40 -0.56 12.05
N ILE A 68 3.89 -1.70 11.60
CA ILE A 68 3.66 -2.87 12.46
C ILE A 68 4.95 -3.67 12.68
N GLU A 69 5.75 -3.83 11.62
CA GLU A 69 6.99 -4.61 11.63
C GLU A 69 8.16 -3.89 12.31
N THR A 70 8.09 -2.57 12.45
CA THR A 70 9.12 -1.75 13.12
C THR A 70 8.81 -1.47 14.60
N LYS A 71 7.69 -1.95 15.14
CA LYS A 71 7.37 -1.75 16.55
C LYS A 71 8.37 -2.45 17.47
N THR A 72 8.74 -1.76 18.54
CA THR A 72 9.59 -2.31 19.61
C THR A 72 8.86 -3.38 20.44
N PHE A 73 7.55 -3.21 20.65
CA PHE A 73 6.71 -4.12 21.43
C PHE A 73 5.58 -4.69 20.57
N ASN A 74 5.24 -5.98 20.78
CA ASN A 74 4.19 -6.69 20.03
C ASN A 74 4.37 -6.59 18.50
N LYS A 75 5.62 -6.71 18.04
CA LYS A 75 5.94 -6.80 16.62
C LYS A 75 5.21 -7.98 16.00
N LYS A 76 4.55 -7.71 14.87
CA LYS A 76 3.89 -8.73 14.06
C LYS A 76 4.46 -8.68 12.66
N GLU A 77 4.55 -9.83 12.04
CA GLU A 77 4.86 -9.98 10.63
C GLU A 77 3.56 -9.80 9.83
N VAL A 78 3.60 -9.00 8.76
CA VAL A 78 2.42 -8.76 7.91
C VAL A 78 2.73 -9.17 6.48
N ASN A 79 2.07 -10.21 6.00
CA ASN A 79 2.29 -10.78 4.67
C ASN A 79 1.13 -10.46 3.74
N PHE A 80 1.43 -10.02 2.53
CA PHE A 80 0.43 -9.86 1.47
C PHE A 80 0.36 -11.18 0.67
N VAL A 81 -0.80 -11.82 0.67
CA VAL A 81 -1.00 -13.14 0.03
C VAL A 81 -2.15 -13.11 -0.97
N ASN A 82 -2.07 -14.00 -1.97
CA ASN A 82 -3.08 -14.17 -3.03
C ASN A 82 -3.43 -12.86 -3.77
N ALA A 83 -2.45 -11.98 -3.97
CA ALA A 83 -2.59 -10.83 -4.85
C ALA A 83 -2.59 -11.29 -6.32
N ASN A 84 -3.47 -10.72 -7.13
CA ASN A 84 -3.37 -10.86 -8.58
C ASN A 84 -2.17 -10.07 -9.14
N ASN A 85 -1.88 -10.22 -10.42
CA ASN A 85 -0.72 -9.58 -11.06
C ASN A 85 -0.76 -8.06 -10.94
N ASP A 86 -1.90 -7.44 -11.22
CA ASP A 86 -2.07 -5.97 -11.20
C ASP A 86 -1.83 -5.39 -9.80
N ILE A 87 -2.36 -6.06 -8.76
CA ILE A 87 -2.19 -5.68 -7.37
C ILE A 87 -0.72 -5.84 -6.95
N ALA A 88 -0.10 -6.97 -7.31
CA ALA A 88 1.31 -7.22 -7.01
C ALA A 88 2.22 -6.19 -7.69
N GLU A 89 1.95 -5.85 -8.95
CA GLU A 89 2.68 -4.83 -9.70
C GLU A 89 2.52 -3.45 -9.06
N MET A 90 1.29 -3.04 -8.72
CA MET A 90 1.04 -1.76 -8.04
C MET A 90 1.80 -1.65 -6.72
N LEU A 91 1.81 -2.72 -5.90
CA LEU A 91 2.56 -2.77 -4.65
C LEU A 91 4.07 -2.62 -4.91
N ARG A 92 4.62 -3.31 -5.92
CA ARG A 92 6.05 -3.20 -6.30
C ARG A 92 6.40 -1.79 -6.77
N ILE A 93 5.60 -1.19 -7.66
CA ILE A 93 5.81 0.17 -8.16
C ILE A 93 5.84 1.16 -7.00
N VAL A 94 4.90 1.04 -6.06
CA VAL A 94 4.85 1.96 -4.92
C VAL A 94 6.00 1.70 -3.95
N ALA A 95 6.38 0.45 -3.68
CA ALA A 95 7.52 0.12 -2.84
C ALA A 95 8.85 0.65 -3.43
N ALA A 96 9.08 0.44 -4.72
CA ALA A 96 10.24 0.97 -5.43
C ALA A 96 10.30 2.50 -5.32
N ASN A 97 9.20 3.19 -5.67
CA ASN A 97 9.12 4.65 -5.57
C ASN A 97 9.36 5.20 -4.15
N ARG A 98 9.17 4.39 -3.11
CA ARG A 98 9.45 4.77 -1.72
C ARG A 98 10.91 4.53 -1.32
N ALA A 99 11.54 3.50 -1.86
CA ALA A 99 12.95 3.19 -1.60
C ALA A 99 13.90 4.18 -2.28
N PHE A 100 13.48 4.82 -3.36
CA PHE A 100 14.25 5.88 -4.00
C PHE A 100 14.17 7.20 -3.22
N PRO A 101 15.31 7.79 -2.82
CA PRO A 101 15.33 9.08 -2.13
C PRO A 101 14.74 10.19 -3.02
N LYS A 102 13.95 11.08 -2.42
CA LYS A 102 13.33 12.24 -3.11
C LYS A 102 14.32 13.39 -3.32
N ASP A 103 15.61 13.15 -3.12
CA ASP A 103 16.66 14.17 -2.97
C ASP A 103 16.90 14.99 -4.24
N LYS A 104 16.37 14.55 -5.39
CA LYS A 104 16.21 15.43 -6.53
C LYS A 104 15.00 16.34 -6.31
N LYS A 105 15.21 17.45 -5.59
CA LYS A 105 14.43 18.68 -5.83
C LYS A 105 14.57 18.99 -7.31
N PHE A 106 13.58 18.59 -8.10
CA PHE A 106 13.53 19.00 -9.50
C PHE A 106 13.54 20.53 -9.47
N GLN A 107 14.52 21.15 -10.13
CA GLN A 107 14.48 22.59 -10.35
C GLN A 107 13.32 22.83 -11.31
N PHE A 108 12.13 23.01 -10.75
CA PHE A 108 10.94 23.34 -11.51
C PHE A 108 11.12 24.76 -12.04
N ASN A 109 11.65 24.87 -13.25
CA ASN A 109 11.80 26.11 -13.99
C ASN A 109 10.84 26.11 -15.18
N PRO A 110 9.51 26.22 -14.94
CA PRO A 110 8.53 26.24 -16.01
C PRO A 110 8.77 27.47 -16.88
N LYS A 111 8.84 27.30 -18.20
CA LYS A 111 8.75 28.44 -19.10
C LYS A 111 7.36 29.05 -18.95
N LYS A 112 7.29 30.28 -18.43
CA LYS A 112 6.06 31.07 -18.40
C LYS A 112 5.69 31.42 -19.83
N VAL A 113 4.74 30.70 -20.41
CA VAL A 113 4.14 31.02 -21.72
C VAL A 113 2.95 31.93 -21.48
N SER A 114 2.90 33.07 -22.18
CA SER A 114 1.72 33.93 -22.18
C SER A 114 0.67 33.36 -23.13
N ILE A 115 -0.62 33.55 -22.84
CA ILE A 115 -1.70 33.16 -23.76
C ILE A 115 -1.49 33.81 -25.14
N ASN A 116 -1.02 35.06 -25.17
CA ASN A 116 -0.69 35.79 -26.39
C ASN A 116 0.38 35.09 -27.25
N SER A 117 1.34 34.39 -26.63
CA SER A 117 2.37 33.62 -27.33
C SER A 117 1.83 32.34 -27.98
N LEU A 118 0.74 31.78 -27.46
CA LEU A 118 0.04 30.64 -28.05
C LEU A 118 -0.83 31.08 -29.22
N LEU A 119 -1.51 32.23 -29.08
CA LEU A 119 -2.34 32.80 -30.13
C LEU A 119 -1.54 33.21 -31.37
N LYS A 120 -0.33 33.76 -31.20
CA LYS A 120 0.56 34.07 -32.34
C LYS A 120 1.02 32.84 -33.13
N LYS A 121 1.09 31.67 -32.49
CA LYS A 121 1.44 30.40 -33.18
C LYS A 121 0.27 29.79 -33.94
N ALA A 122 -0.96 30.14 -33.58
CA ALA A 122 -2.17 29.64 -34.23
C ALA A 122 -2.57 30.46 -35.47
N VAL A 123 -1.89 31.59 -35.72
CA VAL A 123 -2.00 32.36 -36.96
C VAL A 123 -0.84 31.94 -37.87
N ILE A 124 -0.99 30.78 -38.50
CA ILE A 124 -0.28 30.34 -39.71
C ILE A 124 -1.36 29.90 -40.69
#